data_AF-A0A1B2I7F8-F1
#
_entry.id   AF-A0A1B2I7F8-F1
#
_cell.length_a   1.000
_cell.length_b   1.000
_cell.length_c   1.000
_cell.angle_alpha   90.00
_cell.angle_beta   90.00
_cell.angle_gamma   90.00
#
_symmetry.space_group_name_H-M   'P 1'
#
loop_
_entity.id
_entity.type
_entity.pdbx_description
1 polymer ?
#
loop_
_entity_poly.entity_id
_entity_poly.type
_entity_poly.pdbx_seq_one_letter_code
_entity_poly.pdbx_strand_id
1 'polypeptide(L)'
;MWKFLIFALALSLFSLEAAFAAQSTASLDALIHQQAAVESEESVLSADAAVLSRDVAAEEKELAKSPAAMPAVYEASLALIPSPEKRAVVRAESEQYFAAGRRDKAASVIGRALGSENGFSLFYLGNFCLTALPTAGIVDAQAEFLSGFMRGYSKTGVLMLTTSSVGSFQAYPMKRGAPWRAVPAGASSAARDERIYQGKGVAFIPFAYGAKFKLDITAKDGAGVRMWKILPNGVNAKSWPGGRWEREITVRGDIKY
;
A
#
# COMPACT_ATOMS: atom_id res chain seq x y z
N MET A 1 -54.95 -10.34 -41.39
CA MET A 1 -55.44 -9.06 -40.82
C MET A 1 -54.32 -8.50 -39.95
N TRP A 2 -53.54 -7.56 -40.50
CA TRP A 2 -53.43 -6.14 -40.06
C TRP A 2 -52.66 -6.01 -38.74
N LYS A 3 -51.34 -5.74 -38.68
CA LYS A 3 -50.59 -4.48 -38.93
C LYS A 3 -51.23 -3.21 -38.31
N PHE A 4 -50.40 -2.48 -37.56
CA PHE A 4 -50.51 -1.10 -37.04
C PHE A 4 -51.09 -0.91 -35.62
N LEU A 5 -50.20 -0.76 -34.63
CA LEU A 5 -49.94 0.58 -34.06
C LEU A 5 -48.60 0.58 -33.30
N ILE A 6 -47.57 1.15 -33.92
CA ILE A 6 -46.40 1.72 -33.27
C ILE A 6 -46.48 3.23 -33.59
N PHE A 7 -45.97 4.08 -32.67
CA PHE A 7 -45.59 5.50 -32.83
C PHE A 7 -46.61 6.60 -32.50
N ALA A 8 -46.40 7.24 -31.32
CA ALA A 8 -46.60 8.66 -30.92
C ALA A 8 -46.91 8.69 -29.41
N LEU A 9 -46.22 9.32 -28.44
CA LEU A 9 -45.19 10.36 -28.30
C LEU A 9 -44.10 9.80 -27.34
N ALA A 10 -42.77 9.93 -27.47
CA ALA A 10 -41.89 11.09 -27.64
C ALA A 10 -41.91 12.11 -26.47
N LEU A 11 -40.84 12.08 -25.66
CA LEU A 11 -40.23 13.16 -24.86
C LEU A 11 -41.04 13.82 -23.71
N SER A 12 -40.73 13.40 -22.48
CA SER A 12 -40.57 14.20 -21.25
C SER A 12 -40.37 13.19 -20.09
N LEU A 13 -39.42 13.24 -19.17
CA LEU A 13 -38.55 14.30 -18.67
C LEU A 13 -37.14 13.74 -18.41
N PHE A 14 -36.17 14.16 -19.22
CA PHE A 14 -34.83 14.49 -18.72
C PHE A 14 -34.92 15.96 -18.31
N SER A 15 -34.89 16.27 -17.02
CA SER A 15 -34.53 17.58 -16.43
C SER A 15 -34.90 17.60 -14.95
N LEU A 16 -33.94 17.30 -14.08
CA LEU A 16 -33.82 17.93 -12.76
C LEU A 16 -32.35 17.84 -12.35
N GLU A 17 -31.57 18.67 -13.02
CA GLU A 17 -30.29 19.16 -12.54
C GLU A 17 -30.47 20.00 -11.27
N ALA A 18 -29.39 20.04 -10.48
CA ALA A 18 -28.97 21.20 -9.69
C ALA A 18 -29.91 21.67 -8.56
N ALA A 19 -29.87 21.00 -7.41
CA ALA A 19 -30.19 21.61 -6.12
C ALA A 19 -29.59 20.86 -4.91
N PHE A 20 -28.34 20.38 -5.00
CA PHE A 20 -27.63 19.81 -3.83
C PHE A 20 -26.20 20.36 -3.67
N ALA A 21 -26.06 21.65 -4.00
CA ALA A 21 -24.86 22.46 -3.79
C ALA A 21 -25.25 23.89 -3.44
N ALA A 22 -26.08 24.08 -2.40
CA ALA A 22 -26.38 25.39 -1.81
C ALA A 22 -27.16 25.24 -0.48
N GLN A 23 -26.57 24.61 0.54
CA GLN A 23 -27.10 24.67 1.91
C GLN A 23 -26.04 24.30 2.95
N SER A 24 -24.97 25.09 3.02
CA SER A 24 -24.09 25.13 4.21
C SER A 24 -23.24 26.41 4.23
N THR A 25 -23.88 27.56 4.04
CA THR A 25 -23.30 28.90 4.29
C THR A 25 -24.43 29.84 4.68
N ALA A 26 -25.01 29.64 5.86
CA ALA A 26 -25.98 30.56 6.45
C ALA A 26 -26.01 30.36 7.96
N SER A 27 -24.88 30.60 8.63
CA SER A 27 -24.85 30.80 10.09
C SER A 27 -23.54 31.46 10.52
N LEU A 28 -23.26 32.69 10.06
CA LEU A 28 -22.21 33.51 10.66
C LEU A 28 -22.34 35.00 10.29
N ASP A 29 -23.53 35.59 10.40
CA ASP A 29 -23.64 37.06 10.19
C ASP A 29 -24.87 37.73 10.84
N ALA A 30 -25.41 37.15 11.91
CA ALA A 30 -26.53 37.74 12.64
C ALA A 30 -26.33 37.62 14.14
N LEU A 31 -25.29 38.25 14.68
CA LEU A 31 -25.21 38.51 16.12
C LEU A 31 -24.24 39.65 16.48
N ILE A 32 -24.36 40.80 15.81
CA ILE A 32 -23.74 42.05 16.28
C ILE A 32 -24.75 43.19 16.05
N HIS A 33 -24.94 44.00 17.09
CA HIS A 33 -25.77 45.21 17.22
C HIS A 33 -27.17 45.05 17.84
N GLN A 34 -27.21 45.13 19.17
CA GLN A 34 -28.05 46.11 19.88
C GLN A 34 -27.72 46.11 21.38
N GLN A 35 -26.98 47.12 21.83
CA GLN A 35 -27.25 47.77 23.12
C GLN A 35 -26.53 49.11 23.17
N ALA A 36 -27.32 50.18 23.05
CA ALA A 36 -26.95 51.52 23.43
C ALA A 36 -27.75 51.86 24.70
N ALA A 37 -27.04 52.20 25.77
CA ALA A 37 -27.55 53.00 26.87
C ALA A 37 -26.39 53.88 27.36
N VAL A 38 -26.75 55.13 27.60
CA VAL A 38 -25.95 56.36 27.66
C VAL A 38 -25.58 56.68 29.11
N GLU A 39 -24.35 57.20 29.30
CA GLU A 39 -23.84 58.19 30.32
C GLU A 39 -24.22 58.01 31.81
N SER A 40 -23.46 58.41 32.84
CA SER A 40 -22.20 59.14 33.04
C SER A 40 -21.88 59.05 34.55
N GLU A 41 -20.60 59.25 34.89
CA GLU A 41 -20.06 59.94 36.08
C GLU A 41 -18.92 59.22 36.80
N GLU A 42 -17.91 60.05 37.08
CA GLU A 42 -16.58 59.78 37.60
C GLU A 42 -16.59 59.26 39.04
N SER A 43 -15.65 58.37 39.37
CA SER A 43 -14.95 58.45 40.64
C SER A 43 -13.66 57.62 40.59
N VAL A 44 -12.57 58.32 40.88
CA VAL A 44 -11.18 57.87 40.89
C VAL A 44 -10.92 57.00 42.14
N LEU A 45 -10.18 55.88 41.99
CA LEU A 45 -8.94 55.55 42.72
C LEU A 45 -8.61 54.04 42.72
N SER A 46 -7.44 53.76 42.14
CA SER A 46 -6.37 52.88 42.67
C SER A 46 -6.64 51.39 42.93
N ALA A 47 -6.02 50.53 42.11
CA ALA A 47 -4.86 49.71 42.51
C ALA A 47 -4.72 48.44 41.62
N ASP A 48 -3.52 48.24 41.11
CA ASP A 48 -2.87 46.96 40.77
C ASP A 48 -3.62 45.89 39.97
N ALA A 49 -3.34 45.83 38.66
CA ALA A 49 -3.05 44.56 37.98
C ALA A 49 -2.24 44.82 36.70
N ALA A 50 -0.94 44.56 36.76
CA ALA A 50 -0.06 44.54 35.61
C ALA A 50 -0.43 43.38 34.67
N VAL A 51 -0.99 43.69 33.50
CA VAL A 51 -0.97 42.79 32.33
C VAL A 51 -0.71 43.66 31.10
N LEU A 52 0.56 43.80 30.74
CA LEU A 52 0.98 44.40 29.47
C LEU A 52 1.78 43.39 28.65
N SER A 53 1.21 43.10 27.48
CA SER A 53 1.89 43.03 26.19
C SER A 53 2.83 41.85 25.91
N ARG A 54 2.31 40.89 25.13
CA ARG A 54 3.13 40.12 24.19
C ARG A 54 2.28 39.56 23.03
N ASP A 55 1.71 40.47 22.25
CA ASP A 55 1.33 40.18 20.87
C ASP A 55 2.51 40.54 19.97
N VAL A 56 3.35 39.53 19.67
CA VAL A 56 4.17 39.53 18.47
C VAL A 56 3.84 38.24 17.75
N ALA A 57 3.12 38.41 16.64
CA ALA A 57 2.76 37.37 15.69
C ALA A 57 3.95 36.46 15.40
N ALA A 58 3.87 35.22 15.89
CA ALA A 58 4.63 34.13 15.32
C ALA A 58 3.92 33.75 14.02
N GLU A 59 4.31 34.39 12.91
CA GLU A 59 4.13 33.80 11.59
C GLU A 59 4.86 32.45 11.60
N GLU A 60 4.13 31.37 11.86
CA GLU A 60 4.55 30.02 11.49
C GLU A 60 4.71 30.01 9.98
N LYS A 61 5.93 30.33 9.55
CA LYS A 61 6.42 30.06 8.21
C LYS A 61 6.36 28.55 8.05
N GLU A 62 5.26 28.03 7.50
CA GLU A 62 5.20 26.68 6.95
C GLU A 62 6.41 26.56 6.03
N LEU A 63 7.46 25.90 6.51
CA LEU A 63 8.49 25.37 5.64
C LEU A 63 7.73 24.43 4.72
N ALA A 64 7.46 24.87 3.49
CA ALA A 64 7.05 24.02 2.40
C ALA A 64 8.07 22.88 2.35
N LYS A 65 7.70 21.76 2.99
CA LYS A 65 8.53 20.58 3.10
C LYS A 65 8.64 20.10 1.67
N SER A 66 9.78 20.38 1.04
CA SER A 66 10.07 19.92 -0.30
C SER A 66 9.66 18.45 -0.35
N PRO A 67 8.78 18.03 -1.27
CA PRO A 67 8.15 16.72 -1.20
C PRO A 67 9.25 15.68 -1.10
N ALA A 68 9.19 14.85 -0.04
CA ALA A 68 10.21 13.85 0.20
C ALA A 68 10.35 13.00 -1.07
N ALA A 69 11.57 12.92 -1.61
CA ALA A 69 11.82 12.14 -2.81
C ALA A 69 11.34 10.69 -2.59
N MET A 70 10.72 10.10 -3.62
CA MET A 70 10.28 8.71 -3.53
C MET A 70 11.48 7.79 -3.27
N PRO A 71 11.35 6.77 -2.41
CA PRO A 71 12.39 5.77 -2.21
C PRO A 71 12.79 5.09 -3.53
N ALA A 72 14.05 4.66 -3.63
CA ALA A 72 14.63 4.10 -4.85
C ALA A 72 13.82 2.93 -5.46
N VAL A 73 13.11 2.16 -4.64
CA VAL A 73 12.24 1.06 -5.08
C VAL A 73 11.09 1.50 -5.98
N TYR A 74 10.58 2.72 -5.82
CA TYR A 74 9.53 3.24 -6.70
C TYR A 74 10.08 3.42 -8.12
N GLU A 75 11.23 4.09 -8.26
CA GLU A 75 11.88 4.27 -9.56
C GLU A 75 12.35 2.95 -10.18
N ALA A 76 12.93 2.04 -9.39
CA ALA A 76 13.30 0.71 -9.85
C ALA A 76 12.09 -0.08 -10.37
N SER A 77 10.93 0.06 -9.72
CA SER A 77 9.69 -0.60 -10.14
C SER A 77 9.07 0.06 -11.39
N LEU A 78 9.07 1.39 -11.47
CA LEU A 78 8.58 2.15 -12.62
C LEU A 78 9.40 1.84 -13.88
N ALA A 79 10.73 1.66 -13.75
CA ALA A 79 11.61 1.30 -14.85
C ALA A 79 11.23 -0.04 -15.53
N LEU A 80 10.52 -0.93 -14.82
CA LEU A 80 10.03 -2.20 -15.34
C LEU A 80 8.78 -2.09 -16.23
N ILE A 81 8.13 -0.92 -16.29
CA ILE A 81 6.98 -0.68 -17.17
C ILE A 81 7.52 -0.39 -18.59
N PRO A 82 7.30 -1.25 -19.60
CA PRO A 82 7.96 -1.10 -20.90
C PRO A 82 7.54 0.16 -21.67
N SER A 83 6.25 0.50 -21.63
CA SER A 83 5.69 1.67 -22.33
C SER A 83 6.06 2.98 -21.61
N PRO A 84 6.76 3.93 -22.28
CA PRO A 84 7.12 5.22 -21.69
C PRO A 84 5.89 6.07 -21.29
N GLU A 85 4.85 6.06 -22.12
CA GLU A 85 3.60 6.78 -21.86
C GLU A 85 2.89 6.25 -20.62
N LYS A 86 2.70 4.91 -20.54
CA LYS A 86 2.12 4.29 -19.34
C LYS A 86 2.99 4.55 -18.12
N ARG A 87 4.32 4.47 -18.26
CA ARG A 87 5.27 4.74 -17.17
C ARG A 87 5.13 6.17 -16.65
N ALA A 88 4.97 7.15 -17.53
CA ALA A 88 4.78 8.55 -17.14
C ALA A 88 3.46 8.75 -16.37
N VAL A 89 2.36 8.15 -16.83
CA VAL A 89 1.06 8.20 -16.15
C VAL A 89 1.15 7.56 -14.76
N VAL A 90 1.71 6.34 -14.68
CA VAL A 90 1.86 5.60 -13.42
C VAL A 90 2.79 6.35 -12.46
N ARG A 91 3.87 6.96 -12.97
CA ARG A 91 4.77 7.81 -12.17
C ARG A 91 4.00 8.98 -11.56
N ALA A 92 3.32 9.79 -12.39
CA ALA A 92 2.60 10.97 -11.92
C ALA A 92 1.52 10.60 -10.87
N GLU A 93 0.75 9.54 -11.10
CA GLU A 93 -0.26 9.07 -10.14
C GLU A 93 0.40 8.56 -8.85
N SER A 94 1.52 7.82 -8.95
CA SER A 94 2.23 7.32 -7.77
C SER A 94 2.86 8.44 -6.93
N GLU A 95 3.42 9.46 -7.57
CA GLU A 95 4.00 10.65 -6.93
C GLU A 95 2.92 11.45 -6.20
N GLN A 96 1.75 11.63 -6.82
CA GLN A 96 0.62 12.31 -6.19
C GLN A 96 0.17 11.59 -4.91
N TYR A 97 0.02 10.25 -4.95
CA TYR A 97 -0.32 9.48 -3.75
C TYR A 97 0.78 9.53 -2.69
N PHE A 98 2.06 9.50 -3.11
CA PHE A 98 3.18 9.55 -2.19
C PHE A 98 3.26 10.90 -1.47
N ALA A 99 3.11 12.00 -2.20
CA ALA A 99 3.06 13.35 -1.65
C ALA A 99 1.90 13.55 -0.65
N ALA A 100 0.76 12.89 -0.90
CA ALA A 100 -0.38 12.86 0.03
C ALA A 100 -0.20 11.92 1.24
N GLY A 101 0.99 11.34 1.44
CA GLY A 101 1.27 10.39 2.53
C GLY A 101 0.67 8.99 2.34
N ARG A 102 0.05 8.70 1.19
CA ARG A 102 -0.61 7.43 0.87
C ARG A 102 0.35 6.45 0.18
N ARG A 103 1.40 6.06 0.90
CA ARG A 103 2.48 5.18 0.38
C ARG A 103 1.96 3.84 -0.15
N ASP A 104 0.94 3.28 0.52
CA ASP A 104 0.30 2.03 0.12
C ASP A 104 -0.37 2.16 -1.26
N LYS A 105 -1.03 3.30 -1.53
CA LYS A 105 -1.65 3.59 -2.82
C LYS A 105 -0.63 3.89 -3.89
N ALA A 106 0.42 4.64 -3.57
CA ALA A 106 1.53 4.89 -4.49
C ALA A 106 2.14 3.56 -4.99
N ALA A 107 2.46 2.63 -4.08
CA ALA A 107 2.97 1.31 -4.45
C ALA A 107 1.90 0.44 -5.16
N SER A 108 0.63 0.56 -4.76
CA SER A 108 -0.48 -0.17 -5.39
C SER A 108 -0.69 0.20 -6.85
N VAL A 109 -0.54 1.48 -7.22
CA VAL A 109 -0.65 1.93 -8.61
C VAL A 109 0.42 1.28 -9.49
N ILE A 110 1.67 1.24 -9.02
CA ILE A 110 2.77 0.55 -9.68
C ILE A 110 2.48 -0.96 -9.77
N GLY A 111 2.06 -1.58 -8.67
CA GLY A 111 1.74 -3.01 -8.63
C GLY A 111 0.62 -3.40 -9.60
N ARG A 112 -0.40 -2.55 -9.75
CA ARG A 112 -1.47 -2.75 -10.73
C ARG A 112 -0.93 -2.67 -12.15
N ALA A 113 -0.14 -1.63 -12.47
CA ALA A 113 0.42 -1.44 -13.79
C ALA A 113 1.28 -2.64 -14.21
N LEU A 114 2.24 -3.04 -13.37
CA LEU A 114 3.08 -4.20 -13.65
C LEU A 114 2.25 -5.47 -13.75
N GLY A 115 1.32 -5.72 -12.82
CA GLY A 115 0.44 -6.88 -12.83
C GLY A 115 -0.39 -6.99 -14.11
N SER A 116 -0.95 -5.87 -14.59
CA SER A 116 -1.70 -5.83 -15.85
C SER A 116 -0.83 -6.15 -17.07
N GLU A 117 0.42 -5.67 -17.12
CA GLU A 117 1.34 -5.94 -18.23
C GLU A 117 1.77 -7.42 -18.29
N ASN A 118 1.88 -8.09 -17.13
CA ASN A 118 2.39 -9.47 -17.05
C ASN A 118 1.32 -10.54 -16.79
N GLY A 119 0.04 -10.15 -16.71
CA GLY A 119 -1.06 -11.07 -16.41
C GLY A 119 -1.09 -11.57 -14.96
N PHE A 120 -0.58 -10.80 -14.01
CA PHE A 120 -0.46 -11.16 -12.58
C PHE A 120 0.34 -12.46 -12.33
N SER A 121 1.39 -12.66 -13.13
CA SER A 121 2.25 -13.84 -13.10
C SER A 121 2.98 -14.00 -11.77
N LEU A 122 2.90 -15.18 -11.16
CA LEU A 122 3.71 -15.52 -9.99
C LEU A 122 5.21 -15.54 -10.30
N PHE A 123 5.56 -15.89 -11.53
CA PHE A 123 6.94 -15.90 -11.97
C PHE A 123 7.52 -14.49 -12.04
N TYR A 124 6.78 -13.57 -12.66
CA TYR A 124 7.16 -12.17 -12.69
C TYR A 124 7.28 -11.60 -11.27
N LEU A 125 6.30 -11.89 -10.39
CA LEU A 125 6.31 -11.41 -9.02
C LEU A 125 7.53 -11.90 -8.23
N GLY A 126 7.92 -13.16 -8.41
CA GLY A 126 9.13 -13.71 -7.79
C GLY A 126 10.41 -13.02 -8.29
N ASN A 127 10.53 -12.81 -9.60
CA ASN A 127 11.66 -12.08 -10.17
C ASN A 127 11.71 -10.62 -9.70
N PHE A 128 10.55 -9.95 -9.64
CA PHE A 128 10.44 -8.60 -9.09
C PHE A 128 11.00 -8.51 -7.66
N CYS A 129 10.67 -9.50 -6.81
CA CYS A 129 11.18 -9.59 -5.45
C CYS A 129 12.70 -9.79 -5.38
N LEU A 130 13.32 -10.41 -6.40
CA LEU A 130 14.77 -10.59 -6.46
C LEU A 130 15.52 -9.38 -7.03
N THR A 131 14.93 -8.67 -7.99
CA THR A 131 15.66 -7.68 -8.79
C THR A 131 15.38 -6.24 -8.37
N ALA A 132 14.10 -5.87 -8.19
CA ALA A 132 13.71 -4.50 -7.89
C ALA A 132 13.52 -4.28 -6.38
N LEU A 133 12.86 -5.20 -5.69
CA LEU A 133 12.53 -5.05 -4.27
C LEU A 133 13.74 -4.76 -3.35
N PRO A 134 14.94 -5.34 -3.56
CA PRO A 134 16.10 -5.05 -2.70
C PRO A 134 16.50 -3.57 -2.66
N THR A 135 16.13 -2.77 -3.66
CA THR A 135 16.37 -1.31 -3.66
C THR A 135 15.56 -0.56 -2.59
N ALA A 136 14.57 -1.20 -1.94
CA ALA A 136 13.90 -0.66 -0.76
C ALA A 136 14.81 -0.67 0.49
N GLY A 137 15.95 -1.36 0.44
CA GLY A 137 16.91 -1.44 1.55
C GLY A 137 16.65 -2.64 2.45
N ILE A 138 16.52 -2.39 3.76
CA ILE A 138 16.38 -3.45 4.76
C ILE A 138 15.08 -4.24 4.59
N VAL A 139 15.05 -5.47 5.12
CA VAL A 139 13.93 -6.42 4.93
C VAL A 139 12.58 -5.85 5.38
N ASP A 140 12.53 -5.06 6.44
CA ASP A 140 11.28 -4.42 6.89
C ASP A 140 10.75 -3.39 5.88
N ALA A 141 11.64 -2.59 5.27
CA ALA A 141 11.26 -1.65 4.21
C ALA A 141 10.82 -2.36 2.94
N GLN A 142 11.44 -3.51 2.62
CA GLN A 142 10.97 -4.40 1.55
C GLN A 142 9.55 -4.92 1.84
N ALA A 143 9.27 -5.37 3.07
CA ALA A 143 7.94 -5.82 3.46
C ALA A 143 6.89 -4.70 3.36
N GLU A 144 7.23 -3.48 3.80
CA GLU A 144 6.34 -2.31 3.76
C GLU A 144 5.98 -1.96 2.31
N PHE A 145 6.97 -1.81 1.44
CA PHE A 145 6.73 -1.52 0.03
C PHE A 145 5.91 -2.63 -0.63
N LEU A 146 6.30 -3.89 -0.43
CA LEU A 146 5.61 -5.04 -1.02
C LEU A 146 4.16 -5.13 -0.52
N SER A 147 3.86 -4.77 0.73
CA SER A 147 2.48 -4.71 1.24
C SER A 147 1.60 -3.75 0.45
N GLY A 148 2.09 -2.55 0.13
CA GLY A 148 1.38 -1.60 -0.72
C GLY A 148 1.26 -2.11 -2.16
N PHE A 149 2.36 -2.62 -2.72
CA PHE A 149 2.43 -3.18 -4.07
C PHE A 149 1.38 -4.27 -4.30
N MET A 150 1.25 -5.21 -3.35
CA MET A 150 0.32 -6.33 -3.45
C MET A 150 -1.15 -5.92 -3.46
N ARG A 151 -1.51 -4.72 -2.96
CA ARG A 151 -2.89 -4.18 -3.12
C ARG A 151 -3.25 -3.96 -4.58
N GLY A 152 -2.28 -3.62 -5.42
CA GLY A 152 -2.45 -3.50 -6.88
C GLY A 152 -2.25 -4.81 -7.61
N TYR A 153 -1.28 -5.62 -7.18
CA TYR A 153 -0.95 -6.92 -7.75
C TYR A 153 -1.90 -8.02 -7.26
N SER A 154 -3.17 -7.91 -7.65
CA SER A 154 -4.27 -8.71 -7.12
C SER A 154 -4.14 -10.23 -7.35
N LYS A 155 -4.94 -11.02 -6.62
CA LYS A 155 -5.12 -12.49 -6.78
C LYS A 155 -3.88 -13.35 -6.49
N THR A 156 -2.86 -12.77 -5.87
CA THR A 156 -1.63 -13.48 -5.48
C THR A 156 -1.16 -13.01 -4.10
N GLY A 157 -0.17 -13.69 -3.53
CA GLY A 157 0.50 -13.36 -2.29
C GLY A 157 1.98 -13.70 -2.37
N VAL A 158 2.77 -13.19 -1.43
CA VAL A 158 4.19 -13.51 -1.31
C VAL A 158 4.48 -13.91 0.13
N LEU A 159 5.15 -15.05 0.29
CA LEU A 159 5.81 -15.39 1.54
C LEU A 159 7.25 -14.89 1.45
N MET A 160 7.66 -14.05 2.39
CA MET A 160 9.03 -13.57 2.53
C MET A 160 9.63 -14.15 3.81
N LEU A 161 10.82 -14.73 3.74
CA LEU A 161 11.48 -15.42 4.86
C LEU A 161 12.94 -14.98 4.96
N THR A 162 13.40 -14.49 6.11
CA THR A 162 14.84 -14.25 6.34
C THR A 162 15.60 -15.58 6.38
N THR A 163 16.75 -15.66 5.71
CA THR A 163 17.49 -16.93 5.56
C THR A 163 18.83 -16.97 6.28
N SER A 164 19.31 -15.87 6.88
CA SER A 164 20.65 -15.79 7.50
C SER A 164 20.90 -16.86 8.57
N SER A 165 19.89 -17.18 9.39
CA SER A 165 19.96 -18.21 10.45
C SER A 165 19.15 -19.47 10.12
N VAL A 166 18.77 -19.65 8.86
CA VAL A 166 18.09 -20.86 8.39
C VAL A 166 19.15 -21.84 7.90
N GLY A 167 19.19 -23.05 8.46
CA GLY A 167 20.05 -24.13 8.00
C GLY A 167 19.50 -24.76 6.72
N SER A 168 18.20 -25.05 6.72
CA SER A 168 17.46 -25.51 5.54
C SER A 168 15.99 -25.12 5.64
N PHE A 169 15.33 -24.98 4.51
CA PHE A 169 13.86 -24.93 4.45
C PHE A 169 13.36 -25.63 3.20
N GLN A 170 12.17 -26.23 3.31
CA GLN A 170 11.48 -26.91 2.21
C GLN A 170 10.02 -26.49 2.21
N ALA A 171 9.50 -26.17 1.03
CA ALA A 171 8.09 -25.82 0.84
C ALA A 171 7.38 -26.92 0.05
N TYR A 172 6.18 -27.30 0.48
CA TYR A 172 5.44 -28.43 -0.06
C TYR A 172 4.02 -28.04 -0.45
N PRO A 173 3.48 -28.53 -1.57
CA PRO A 173 2.05 -28.47 -1.80
C PRO A 173 1.28 -29.19 -0.67
N MET A 174 0.03 -28.80 -0.43
CA MET A 174 -0.75 -29.31 0.72
C MET A 174 -0.93 -30.84 0.70
N LYS A 175 -1.16 -31.43 -0.48
CA LYS A 175 -1.01 -32.87 -0.67
C LYS A 175 0.49 -33.14 -0.69
N ARG A 176 1.04 -33.59 0.45
CA ARG A 176 2.48 -33.83 0.61
C ARG A 176 2.98 -34.70 -0.55
N GLY A 177 4.01 -34.20 -1.22
CA GLY A 177 4.68 -34.79 -2.38
C GLY A 177 6.10 -34.23 -2.44
N ALA A 178 6.70 -34.17 -3.62
CA ALA A 178 8.03 -33.55 -3.77
C ALA A 178 8.01 -32.07 -3.33
N PRO A 179 9.04 -31.59 -2.62
CA PRO A 179 9.15 -30.18 -2.27
C PRO A 179 9.29 -29.35 -3.55
N TRP A 180 8.78 -28.12 -3.50
CA TRP A 180 9.06 -27.15 -4.54
C TRP A 180 10.56 -26.82 -4.59
N ARG A 181 11.04 -26.63 -5.81
CA ARG A 181 12.43 -26.31 -6.11
C ARG A 181 12.66 -24.80 -6.19
N ALA A 182 13.91 -24.43 -6.07
CA ALA A 182 14.37 -23.09 -6.38
C ALA A 182 14.23 -22.81 -7.87
N VAL A 183 13.78 -21.61 -8.21
CA VAL A 183 13.79 -21.13 -9.59
C VAL A 183 15.25 -20.79 -9.95
N PRO A 184 15.80 -21.30 -11.06
CA PRO A 184 17.16 -20.98 -11.47
C PRO A 184 17.37 -19.47 -11.68
N ALA A 185 18.53 -18.96 -11.29
CA ALA A 185 18.88 -17.57 -11.52
C ALA A 185 18.89 -17.26 -13.03
N GLY A 186 18.26 -16.15 -13.42
CA GLY A 186 18.18 -15.74 -14.83
C GLY A 186 17.23 -16.59 -15.69
N ALA A 187 16.42 -17.47 -15.09
CA ALA A 187 15.41 -18.21 -15.84
C ALA A 187 14.45 -17.24 -16.56
N SER A 188 13.95 -17.65 -17.73
CA SER A 188 12.94 -16.92 -18.50
C SER A 188 11.51 -17.35 -18.17
N SER A 189 11.36 -18.52 -17.55
CA SER A 189 10.11 -19.05 -16.99
C SER A 189 10.42 -20.00 -15.85
N ALA A 190 9.42 -20.31 -15.01
CA ALA A 190 9.54 -21.31 -13.95
C ALA A 190 8.66 -22.51 -14.24
N ALA A 191 9.18 -23.71 -14.00
CA ALA A 191 8.39 -24.93 -14.02
C ALA A 191 7.29 -24.89 -12.94
N ARG A 192 6.35 -25.84 -13.01
CA ARG A 192 5.20 -25.87 -12.08
C ARG A 192 5.63 -26.06 -10.62
N ASP A 193 6.70 -26.81 -10.40
CA ASP A 193 7.28 -27.12 -9.09
C ASP A 193 8.41 -26.17 -8.69
N GLU A 194 8.79 -25.21 -9.54
CA GLU A 194 9.76 -24.17 -9.22
C GLU A 194 9.03 -22.93 -8.69
N ARG A 195 9.18 -22.66 -7.40
CA ARG A 195 8.42 -21.61 -6.69
C ARG A 195 9.23 -20.81 -5.69
N ILE A 196 10.46 -21.23 -5.41
CA ILE A 196 11.30 -20.62 -4.39
C ILE A 196 12.31 -19.68 -5.07
N TYR A 197 12.25 -18.40 -4.74
CA TYR A 197 13.16 -17.38 -5.25
C TYR A 197 14.15 -17.04 -4.14
N GLN A 198 15.41 -17.42 -4.32
CA GLN A 198 16.45 -17.22 -3.31
C GLN A 198 17.18 -15.90 -3.54
N GLY A 199 16.99 -14.95 -2.64
CA GLY A 199 17.73 -13.69 -2.60
C GLY A 199 18.85 -13.72 -1.57
N LYS A 200 19.57 -12.59 -1.45
CA LYS A 200 20.62 -12.42 -0.45
C LYS A 200 20.01 -12.22 0.95
N GLY A 201 20.07 -13.25 1.80
CA GLY A 201 19.57 -13.20 3.18
C GLY A 201 18.05 -13.26 3.33
N VAL A 202 17.32 -13.44 2.22
CA VAL A 202 15.86 -13.56 2.19
C VAL A 202 15.46 -14.53 1.08
N ALA A 203 14.38 -15.28 1.27
CA ALA A 203 13.74 -16.08 0.25
C ALA A 203 12.29 -15.63 0.06
N PHE A 204 11.81 -15.73 -1.18
CA PHE A 204 10.46 -15.39 -1.57
C PHE A 204 9.74 -16.60 -2.16
N ILE A 205 8.48 -16.79 -1.80
CA ILE A 205 7.58 -17.79 -2.39
C ILE A 205 6.31 -17.07 -2.81
N PRO A 206 6.18 -16.65 -4.08
CA PRO A 206 4.92 -16.20 -4.64
C PRO A 206 3.90 -17.34 -4.68
N PHE A 207 2.66 -17.07 -4.30
CA PHE A 207 1.58 -18.05 -4.31
C PHE A 207 0.26 -17.43 -4.79
N ALA A 208 -0.59 -18.25 -5.40
CA ALA A 208 -1.92 -17.81 -5.84
C ALA A 208 -2.87 -17.64 -4.66
N TYR A 209 -3.90 -16.82 -4.83
CA TYR A 209 -4.99 -16.74 -3.87
C TYR A 209 -5.64 -18.11 -3.61
N GLY A 210 -6.04 -18.38 -2.36
CA GLY A 210 -6.53 -19.70 -1.93
C GLY A 210 -5.49 -20.81 -1.85
N ALA A 211 -4.23 -20.57 -2.24
CA ALA A 211 -3.17 -21.58 -2.13
C ALA A 211 -2.95 -22.00 -0.68
N LYS A 212 -2.71 -23.29 -0.48
CA LYS A 212 -2.34 -23.87 0.82
C LYS A 212 -1.08 -24.70 0.61
N PHE A 213 -0.08 -24.49 1.44
CA PHE A 213 1.19 -25.19 1.37
C PHE A 213 1.83 -25.28 2.75
N LYS A 214 2.74 -26.23 2.92
CA LYS A 214 3.51 -26.41 4.15
C LYS A 214 4.94 -25.91 3.94
N LEU A 215 5.54 -25.43 5.01
CA LEU A 215 6.93 -24.99 5.06
C LEU A 215 7.58 -25.68 6.26
N ASP A 216 8.59 -26.48 5.99
CA ASP A 216 9.43 -27.09 7.02
C ASP A 216 10.73 -26.26 7.09
N ILE A 217 11.06 -25.74 8.27
CA ILE A 217 12.24 -24.89 8.51
C ILE A 217 13.09 -25.52 9.62
N THR A 218 14.38 -25.67 9.34
CA THR A 218 15.40 -25.99 10.35
C THR A 218 16.28 -24.77 10.55
N ALA A 219 16.24 -24.19 11.75
CA ALA A 219 17.10 -23.08 12.15
C ALA A 219 18.43 -23.57 12.71
N LYS A 220 19.47 -22.77 12.50
CA LYS A 220 20.80 -22.93 13.08
C LYS A 220 21.07 -21.82 14.10
N ASP A 221 22.19 -21.92 14.81
CA ASP A 221 22.64 -20.87 15.70
C ASP A 221 22.81 -19.54 14.93
N GLY A 222 22.25 -18.45 15.47
CA GLY A 222 22.25 -17.15 14.82
C GLY A 222 21.13 -16.23 15.30
N ALA A 223 20.90 -15.15 14.55
CA ALA A 223 19.81 -14.21 14.76
C ALA A 223 18.42 -14.88 14.62
N GLY A 224 17.37 -14.22 15.13
CA GLY A 224 16.00 -14.70 14.97
C GLY A 224 15.57 -14.81 13.50
N VAL A 225 14.69 -15.76 13.21
CA VAL A 225 14.10 -15.94 11.88
C VAL A 225 12.79 -15.17 11.84
N ARG A 226 12.58 -14.37 10.80
CA ARG A 226 11.33 -13.63 10.58
C ARG A 226 10.72 -13.98 9.24
N MET A 227 9.40 -14.08 9.22
CA MET A 227 8.63 -14.42 8.04
C MET A 227 7.40 -13.53 7.92
N TRP A 228 7.10 -13.10 6.71
CA TRP A 228 5.94 -12.30 6.37
C TRP A 228 5.11 -13.03 5.33
N LYS A 229 3.81 -13.22 5.61
CA LYS A 229 2.80 -13.57 4.62
C LYS A 229 2.14 -12.27 4.17
N ILE A 230 2.48 -11.83 2.95
CA ILE A 230 2.03 -10.55 2.39
C ILE A 230 0.94 -10.84 1.36
N LEU A 231 -0.24 -10.27 1.59
CA LEU A 231 -1.44 -10.42 0.78
C LEU A 231 -1.99 -9.03 0.40
N PRO A 232 -2.85 -8.93 -0.63
CA PRO A 232 -3.44 -7.66 -1.03
C PRO A 232 -4.22 -6.95 0.08
N ASN A 233 -4.80 -7.70 1.03
CA ASN A 233 -5.64 -7.19 2.11
C ASN A 233 -4.90 -7.09 3.47
N GLY A 234 -3.66 -7.55 3.58
CA GLY A 234 -2.95 -7.48 4.86
C GLY A 234 -1.64 -8.25 4.89
N VAL A 235 -0.90 -8.04 5.98
CA VAL A 235 0.37 -8.70 6.26
C VAL A 235 0.26 -9.44 7.57
N ASN A 236 0.66 -10.71 7.58
CA ASN A 236 0.88 -11.47 8.80
C ASN A 236 2.37 -11.74 8.96
N ALA A 237 2.99 -11.20 10.01
CA ALA A 237 4.38 -11.45 10.32
C ALA A 237 4.52 -12.39 11.53
N LYS A 238 5.50 -13.28 11.48
CA LYS A 238 5.91 -14.13 12.59
C LYS A 238 7.41 -14.07 12.77
N SER A 239 7.84 -14.06 14.02
CA SER A 239 9.25 -14.08 14.41
C SER A 239 9.48 -15.24 15.36
N TRP A 240 10.61 -15.93 15.17
CA TRP A 240 11.09 -16.96 16.07
C TRP A 240 12.45 -16.56 16.63
N PRO A 241 12.74 -16.91 17.89
CA PRO A 241 14.02 -16.58 18.51
C PRO A 241 15.18 -17.27 17.76
N GLY A 242 16.39 -16.74 17.97
CA GLY A 242 17.61 -17.37 17.50
C GLY A 242 17.87 -18.72 18.19
N GLY A 243 18.77 -19.52 17.61
CA GLY A 243 19.14 -20.85 18.09
C GLY A 243 18.58 -21.99 17.22
N ARG A 244 18.90 -23.22 17.60
CA ARG A 244 18.50 -24.43 16.86
C ARG A 244 17.07 -24.83 17.18
N TRP A 245 16.27 -24.97 16.14
CA TRP A 245 14.91 -25.50 16.25
C TRP A 245 14.40 -25.95 14.89
N GLU A 246 13.32 -26.72 14.90
CA GLU A 246 12.58 -27.14 13.72
C GLU A 246 11.11 -26.75 13.84
N ARG A 247 10.52 -26.30 12.73
CA ARG A 247 9.10 -25.91 12.66
C ARG A 247 8.48 -26.35 11.34
N GLU A 248 7.33 -27.01 11.43
CA GLU A 248 6.37 -27.10 10.32
C GLU A 248 5.40 -25.92 10.43
N ILE A 249 5.19 -25.21 9.32
CA ILE A 249 4.26 -24.08 9.23
C ILE A 249 3.31 -24.32 8.06
N THR A 250 2.00 -24.24 8.32
CA THR A 250 1.01 -24.22 7.25
C THR A 250 0.74 -22.78 6.82
N VAL A 251 1.01 -22.48 5.56
CA VAL A 251 0.66 -21.19 4.93
C VAL A 251 -0.67 -21.35 4.21
N ARG A 252 -1.58 -20.40 4.49
CA ARG A 252 -2.88 -20.30 3.83
C ARG A 252 -2.99 -18.93 3.18
N GLY A 253 -3.12 -18.91 1.86
CA GLY A 253 -3.61 -17.75 1.13
C GLY A 253 -5.08 -17.52 1.48
N ASP A 254 -5.51 -16.28 1.33
CA ASP A 254 -6.90 -15.94 1.64
C ASP A 254 -7.83 -16.53 0.58
N ILE A 255 -9.06 -16.84 0.99
CA ILE A 255 -10.10 -17.38 0.11
C ILE A 255 -10.90 -16.20 -0.42
N LYS A 256 -11.38 -16.27 -1.66
CA LYS A 256 -12.19 -15.20 -2.24
C LYS A 256 -13.56 -15.31 -1.57
N TYR A 257 -13.86 -14.32 -0.74
CA TYR A 257 -15.23 -14.06 -0.31
C TYR A 257 -16.01 -13.49 -1.49
#